data_AF-A0A7H9BJY6-F1
#
_entry.id   AF-A0A7H9BJY6-F1
#
_cell.length_a   1.000
_cell.length_b   1.000
_cell.length_c   1.000
_cell.angle_alpha   90.00
_cell.angle_beta   90.00
_cell.angle_gamma   90.00
#
_symmetry.space_group_name_H-M   'P 1'
#
loop_
_entity.id
_entity.type
_entity.pdbx_description
1 polymer ?
#
loop_
_entity_poly.entity_id
_entity_poly.type
_entity_poly.pdbx_seq_one_letter_code
_entity_poly.pdbx_strand_id
1 'polypeptide(L)' 'MNKQDESRWAKWCRDDGSVVSCTEKVKVMNENLDELSQMAQDLFEDGLLMEVSEDQMRAVLHQLIDALHNPYPAKA' A
#
# COMPACT_ATOMS: atom_id res chain seq x y z
N MET A 1 -18.74 -8.02 12.02
CA MET A 1 -17.59 -7.32 11.45
C MET A 1 -17.88 -5.82 11.50
N ASN A 2 -16.98 -5.01 12.07
CA ASN A 2 -17.17 -3.55 12.17
C ASN A 2 -16.85 -2.90 10.83
N LYS A 3 -17.75 -2.06 10.30
CA LYS A 3 -17.54 -1.31 9.03
C LYS A 3 -16.32 -0.38 9.04
N GLN A 4 -15.78 -0.06 10.22
CA GLN A 4 -14.56 0.74 10.37
C GLN A 4 -13.30 -0.02 9.96
N ASP A 5 -13.28 -1.35 10.14
CA ASP A 5 -12.14 -2.20 9.80
C ASP A 5 -11.94 -2.29 8.28
N GLU A 6 -13.04 -2.27 7.52
CA GLU A 6 -13.06 -2.33 6.06
C GLU A 6 -12.58 -1.04 5.37
N SER A 7 -12.36 0.05 6.13
CA SER A 7 -11.82 1.32 5.62
C SER A 7 -10.56 1.75 6.34
N ARG A 8 -9.86 0.81 7.01
CA ARG A 8 -8.64 1.08 7.78
C ARG A 8 -7.55 1.75 6.94
N TRP A 9 -7.38 1.32 5.70
CA TRP A 9 -6.37 1.86 4.78
C TRP A 9 -6.98 2.69 3.64
N ALA A 10 -7.98 2.14 2.95
CA ALA A 10 -8.64 2.81 1.83
C ALA A 10 -10.00 2.18 1.53
N LYS A 11 -10.82 2.90 0.74
CA LYS A 11 -11.94 2.29 0.02
C LYS A 11 -11.43 1.77 -1.31
N TRP A 12 -11.45 0.46 -1.49
CA TRP A 12 -11.01 -0.19 -2.72
C TRP A 12 -12.07 -0.07 -3.82
N CYS A 13 -11.68 0.45 -4.98
CA CYS A 13 -12.54 0.57 -6.15
C CYS A 13 -12.05 -0.35 -7.27
N ARG A 14 -12.97 -0.83 -8.09
CA ARG A 14 -12.69 -1.51 -9.36
C ARG A 14 -12.46 -0.49 -10.46
N ASP A 15 -11.97 -0.96 -11.61
CA ASP A 15 -11.76 -0.12 -12.80
C ASP A 15 -13.03 0.57 -13.30
N ASP A 16 -14.21 -0.02 -13.06
CA ASP A 16 -15.51 0.56 -13.40
C ASP A 16 -16.01 1.62 -12.40
N GLY A 17 -15.19 1.93 -11.38
CA GLY A 17 -15.51 2.88 -10.31
C GLY A 17 -16.41 2.32 -9.20
N SER A 18 -16.87 1.06 -9.32
CA SER A 18 -17.65 0.43 -8.25
C SER A 18 -16.76 0.00 -7.08
N VAL A 19 -17.30 0.07 -5.86
CA VAL A 19 -16.57 -0.32 -4.65
C VAL A 19 -16.44 -1.84 -4.59
N VAL A 20 -15.25 -2.32 -4.21
CA VAL A 20 -15.03 -3.73 -3.89
C VAL A 20 -15.80 -4.05 -2.60
N SER A 21 -16.98 -4.63 -2.74
CA SER A 21 -17.90 -4.95 -1.63
C SER A 21 -17.69 -6.32 -0.98
N CYS A 22 -16.82 -7.16 -1.56
CA CYS A 22 -16.51 -8.47 -1.00
C CYS A 22 -15.60 -8.31 0.22
N THR A 23 -16.14 -8.60 1.39
CA THR A 23 -15.50 -8.39 2.69
C THR A 23 -14.16 -9.11 2.81
N GLU A 24 -14.05 -10.31 2.26
CA GLU A 24 -12.83 -11.12 2.24
C GLU A 24 -11.74 -10.48 1.39
N LYS A 25 -12.10 -9.88 0.25
CA LYS A 25 -11.12 -9.18 -0.60
C LYS A 25 -10.60 -7.92 0.08
N VAL A 26 -11.48 -7.15 0.71
CA VAL A 26 -11.09 -5.95 1.46
C VAL A 26 -10.19 -6.32 2.62
N LYS A 27 -10.52 -7.40 3.34
CA LYS A 27 -9.70 -7.92 4.44
C LYS A 27 -8.29 -8.28 3.95
N VAL A 28 -8.16 -9.09 2.89
CA VAL A 28 -6.85 -9.48 2.35
C VAL A 28 -6.05 -8.26 1.90
N MET A 29 -6.69 -7.26 1.27
CA MET A 29 -6.00 -6.03 0.90
C MET A 29 -5.52 -5.21 2.10
N ASN A 30 -6.28 -5.20 3.20
CA ASN A 30 -5.85 -4.56 4.44
C ASN A 30 -4.68 -5.28 5.09
N GLU A 31 -4.68 -6.63 5.10
CA GLU A 31 -3.58 -7.45 5.60
C GLU A 31 -2.30 -7.20 4.78
N ASN A 32 -2.40 -7.17 3.44
CA ASN A 32 -1.27 -6.86 2.56
C ASN A 32 -0.68 -5.46 2.83
N LEU A 33 -1.53 -4.45 3.09
CA LEU A 33 -1.06 -3.10 3.41
C LEU A 33 -0.46 -3.00 4.81
N ASP A 34 -0.97 -3.75 5.78
CA ASP A 34 -0.35 -3.86 7.10
C ASP A 34 1.07 -4.43 6.98
N GLU A 35 1.25 -5.49 6.20
CA GLU A 35 2.57 -6.10 5.94
C GLU A 35 3.51 -5.13 5.22
N LEU A 36 3.04 -4.46 4.17
CA LEU A 36 3.83 -3.46 3.44
C LEU A 36 4.24 -2.30 4.35
N SER A 37 3.32 -1.81 5.18
CA SER A 37 3.60 -0.72 6.11
C SER A 37 4.67 -1.09 7.12
N GLN A 38 4.66 -2.31 7.64
CA GLN A 38 5.69 -2.79 8.57
C GLN A 38 7.06 -2.87 7.87
N MET A 39 7.14 -3.52 6.70
CA MET A 39 8.39 -3.60 5.94
C MET A 39 8.94 -2.23 5.54
N ALA A 40 8.07 -1.29 5.15
CA ALA A 40 8.49 0.06 4.79
C ALA A 40 9.00 0.85 6.00
N GLN A 41 8.40 0.64 7.18
CA GLN A 41 8.85 1.25 8.43
C GLN A 41 10.21 0.68 8.86
N ASP A 42 10.39 -0.63 8.83
CA ASP A 42 11.67 -1.28 9.16
C ASP A 42 12.80 -0.77 8.25
N LEU A 43 12.56 -0.71 6.94
CA LEU A 43 13.53 -0.16 5.97
C LEU A 43 13.84 1.32 6.24
N PHE A 44 12.84 2.10 6.62
CA PHE A 44 13.00 3.51 6.95
C PHE A 44 13.87 3.69 8.21
N GLU A 45 13.59 2.94 9.26
CA GLU A 45 14.36 2.96 10.53
C GLU A 45 15.81 2.50 10.32
N ASP A 46 16.03 1.45 9.55
CA ASP A 46 17.37 0.98 9.18
C ASP A 46 18.15 2.06 8.43
N GLY A 47 17.51 2.76 7.47
CA GLY A 47 18.13 3.86 6.75
C GLY A 47 18.56 5.02 7.67
N LEU A 48 17.70 5.39 8.63
CA LEU A 48 18.03 6.42 9.62
C LEU A 48 19.18 5.97 10.55
N LEU A 49 19.19 4.71 10.96
CA LEU A 49 20.27 4.15 11.79
C LEU A 49 21.62 4.16 11.06
N MET A 50 21.60 4.06 9.72
CA MET A 50 22.78 4.21 8.85
C MET A 50 23.09 5.67 8.47
N GLU A 51 22.52 6.64 9.18
CA GLU A 51 22.72 8.08 8.98
C GLU A 51 22.28 8.61 7.59
N VAL A 52 21.36 7.91 6.93
CA VAL A 52 20.71 8.41 5.70
C VAL A 52 19.70 9.51 6.07
N SER A 53 19.61 10.55 5.24
CA SER A 53 18.62 11.62 5.42
C SER A 53 17.18 11.08 5.40
N GLU A 54 16.36 11.52 6.36
CA GLU A 54 14.93 11.20 6.42
C GLU A 54 14.21 11.56 5.10
N ASP A 55 14.42 12.78 4.59
CA ASP A 55 13.77 13.27 3.37
C ASP A 55 14.14 12.40 2.16
N GLN A 56 15.41 11.96 2.11
CA GLN A 56 15.88 11.06 1.07
C GLN A 56 15.21 9.69 1.16
N MET A 57 15.10 9.10 2.36
CA MET A 57 14.44 7.81 2.55
C MET A 57 12.97 7.87 2.10
N ARG A 58 12.24 8.92 2.49
CA ARG A 58 10.85 9.12 2.04
C ARG A 58 10.76 9.25 0.53
N ALA A 59 11.64 10.05 -0.09
CA ALA A 59 11.67 10.21 -1.54
C ALA A 59 11.92 8.90 -2.29
N VAL A 60 12.83 8.06 -1.78
CA VAL A 60 13.12 6.74 -2.38
C VAL A 60 11.93 5.80 -2.25
N LEU A 61 11.29 5.74 -1.08
CA LEU A 61 10.08 4.92 -0.88
C LEU A 61 8.94 5.35 -1.82
N HIS A 62 8.73 6.65 -2.00
CA HIS A 62 7.76 7.17 -2.96
C HIS A 62 8.10 6.75 -4.40
N GLN A 63 9.36 6.93 -4.83
CA GLN A 63 9.81 6.52 -6.16
C GLN A 63 9.62 5.02 -6.40
N LEU A 64 9.81 4.18 -5.38
CA LEU A 64 9.60 2.74 -5.49
C LEU A 64 8.13 2.41 -5.78
N ILE A 65 7.20 3.08 -5.10
CA ILE A 65 5.75 2.91 -5.32
C ILE A 65 5.34 3.44 -6.70
N ASP A 66 5.88 4.59 -7.13
CA ASP A 66 5.58 5.16 -8.45
C ASP A 66 6.12 4.30 -9.61
N ALA A 67 7.19 3.55 -9.37
CA ALA A 67 7.79 2.64 -10.34
C ALA A 67 7.07 1.28 -10.45
N LEU A 68 6.02 1.03 -9.65
CA LEU A 68 5.28 -0.23 -9.72
C LEU A 68 4.66 -0.41 -11.11
N HIS A 69 4.96 -1.55 -11.72
CA HIS A 69 4.46 -1.91 -13.04
C HIS A 69 3.18 -2.73 -12.91
N ASN A 70 2.13 -2.34 -13.64
CA ASN A 70 0.94 -3.17 -13.82
C ASN A 70 1.22 -4.25 -14.90
N PRO A 71 1.31 -5.54 -14.54
CA PRO A 71 1.60 -6.61 -15.50
C PRO A 71 0.38 -7.01 -16.34
N TYR A 72 -0.82 -6.50 -16.01
CA TYR A 72 -2.05 -6.87 -16.70
C TYR A 72 -2.28 -5.97 -17.93
N PRO A 73 -2.74 -6.54 -19.05
CA PRO A 73 -3.03 -5.76 -20.25
C PRO A 73 -4.13 -4.71 -19.97
N ALA A 74 -4.00 -3.55 -20.59
CA ALA A 74 -5.09 -2.57 -20.62
C ALA A 74 -6.34 -3.23 -21.21
N LYS A 75 -7.48 -3.11 -20.51
CA LYS A 75 -8.76 -3.57 -21.05
C LYS A 75 -9.06 -2.76 -22.31
N ALA A 76 -9.24 -3.46 -23.43
CA ALA A 76 -9.60 -2.88 -24.73
C ALA A 76 -11.00 -2.26 -24.72
#